data_AF-A0A0F2JJT1-F1
#
_entry.id   AF-A0A0F2JJT1-F1
#
_cell.length_a   1.000
_cell.length_b   1.000
_cell.length_c   1.000
_cell.angle_alpha   90.00
_cell.angle_beta   90.00
_cell.angle_gamma   90.00
#
_symmetry.space_group_name_H-M   'P 1'
#
loop_
_entity.id
_entity.type
_entity.pdbx_description
1 polymer ?
#
loop_
_entity_poly.entity_id
_entity_poly.type
_entity_poly.pdbx_seq_one_letter_code
_entity_poly.pdbx_strand_id
1 'polypeptide(L)'
;MDKQLKPTSIEDIMITSLQSMKDIKLKLAQHEEDTKMLTAKMEIRSIDYFTIAGYASIRGIKVDISQVNRLEQKAMRLSQDYGIATGKVTDPELGDFNTYHLYILCEVFDSR
;
A
#
# COMPACT_ATOMS: atom_id res chain seq x y z
N MET A 1 -45.53 2.56 -30.54
CA MET A 1 -44.88 3.86 -30.21
C MET A 1 -43.44 3.54 -29.86
N ASP A 2 -42.62 3.34 -30.89
CA ASP A 2 -41.23 2.92 -30.74
C ASP A 2 -40.35 4.16 -30.58
N LYS A 3 -39.85 4.38 -29.37
CA LYS A 3 -38.86 5.42 -29.11
C LYS A 3 -37.54 4.99 -29.76
N GLN A 4 -37.23 5.55 -30.93
CA GLN A 4 -35.87 5.53 -31.48
C GLN A 4 -34.92 6.20 -30.49
N LEU A 5 -34.12 5.41 -29.78
CA LEU A 5 -32.87 5.89 -29.20
C LEU A 5 -31.95 6.23 -30.37
N LYS A 6 -31.66 7.51 -30.58
CA LYS A 6 -30.64 7.94 -31.54
C LYS A 6 -29.27 7.37 -31.09
N PRO A 7 -28.47 6.80 -32.00
CA PRO A 7 -27.13 6.36 -31.68
C PRO A 7 -26.33 7.57 -31.21
N THR A 8 -25.60 7.42 -30.10
CA THR A 8 -24.64 8.40 -29.59
C THR A 8 -23.80 8.91 -30.76
N SER A 9 -23.89 10.21 -31.07
CA SER A 9 -23.16 10.78 -32.20
C SER A 9 -21.66 10.57 -31.98
N ILE A 10 -20.88 10.45 -33.06
CA ILE A 10 -19.42 10.36 -32.97
C ILE A 10 -18.86 11.57 -32.17
N GLU A 11 -19.52 12.72 -32.31
CA GLU A 11 -19.23 13.93 -31.53
C GLU A 11 -19.46 13.73 -30.03
N ASP A 12 -20.58 13.12 -29.63
CA ASP A 12 -20.89 12.83 -28.22
C ASP A 12 -19.89 11.86 -27.60
N ILE A 13 -19.48 10.83 -28.38
CA ILE A 13 -18.43 9.88 -27.97
C ILE A 13 -17.10 10.62 -27.76
N MET A 14 -16.76 11.52 -28.67
CA MET A 14 -15.51 12.28 -28.62
C MET A 14 -15.48 13.25 -27.43
N ILE A 15 -16.59 13.95 -27.17
CA ILE A 15 -16.75 14.83 -26.01
C ILE A 15 -16.62 14.03 -24.70
N THR A 16 -17.30 12.88 -24.61
CA THR A 16 -17.25 12.01 -23.43
C THR A 16 -15.83 11.46 -23.20
N SER A 17 -15.13 11.09 -24.27
CA SER A 17 -13.74 10.63 -24.19
C SER A 17 -12.79 11.73 -23.71
N LEU A 18 -12.94 12.96 -24.21
CA LEU A 18 -12.11 14.10 -23.79
C LEU A 18 -12.34 14.46 -22.31
N GLN A 19 -13.59 14.43 -21.85
CA GLN A 19 -13.93 14.63 -20.43
C GLN A 19 -13.30 13.54 -19.55
N SER A 20 -13.44 12.28 -19.95
CA SER A 20 -12.85 11.14 -19.23
C SER A 20 -11.33 11.25 -19.16
N MET A 21 -10.67 11.66 -20.26
CA MET A 21 -9.22 11.87 -20.29
C MET A 21 -8.77 13.00 -19.35
N LYS A 22 -9.54 14.09 -19.27
CA LYS A 22 -9.27 15.18 -18.33
C LYS A 22 -9.35 14.71 -16.88
N ASP A 23 -10.36 13.91 -16.56
CA ASP A 23 -10.55 13.36 -15.21
C ASP A 23 -9.43 12.38 -14.84
N ILE A 24 -8.99 11.55 -15.78
CA ILE A 24 -7.84 10.65 -15.58
C ILE A 24 -6.58 11.47 -15.27
N LYS A 25 -6.30 12.54 -16.01
CA LYS A 25 -5.13 13.39 -15.76
C LYS A 25 -5.16 14.04 -14.38
N LEU A 26 -6.32 14.52 -13.95
CA LEU A 26 -6.48 15.13 -12.62
C LEU A 26 -6.27 14.10 -11.51
N LYS A 27 -6.86 12.92 -11.64
CA LYS A 27 -6.65 11.82 -10.68
C LYS A 27 -5.21 11.35 -10.65
N LEU A 28 -4.54 11.29 -11.80
CA LEU A 28 -3.13 10.92 -11.87
C LEU A 28 -2.24 11.93 -11.14
N ALA A 29 -2.47 13.23 -11.34
CA ALA A 29 -1.74 14.29 -10.64
C ALA A 29 -1.94 14.21 -9.12
N GLN A 30 -3.18 13.96 -8.67
CA GLN A 30 -3.45 13.74 -7.25
C GLN A 30 -2.71 12.51 -6.72
N HIS A 31 -2.73 11.40 -7.47
CA HIS A 31 -2.03 10.18 -7.08
C HIS A 31 -0.51 10.37 -7.00
N GLU A 32 0.08 11.12 -7.93
CA GLU A 32 1.51 11.45 -7.89
C GLU A 32 1.86 12.28 -6.67
N GLU A 33 1.01 13.25 -6.30
CA GLU A 33 1.19 14.08 -5.10
C GLU A 33 1.06 13.25 -3.82
N ASP A 34 0.04 12.40 -3.73
CA ASP A 34 -0.15 11.49 -2.59
C ASP A 34 1.05 10.54 -2.46
N THR A 35 1.55 10.04 -3.60
CA THR A 35 2.74 9.17 -3.63
C THR A 35 3.98 9.92 -3.17
N LYS A 36 4.20 11.16 -3.63
CA LYS A 36 5.31 12.02 -3.18
C LYS A 36 5.24 12.31 -1.69
N MET A 37 4.05 12.62 -1.17
CA MET A 37 3.84 12.89 0.24
C MET A 37 4.10 11.64 1.08
N LEU A 38 3.66 10.46 0.62
CA LEU A 38 3.95 9.19 1.25
C LEU A 38 5.45 8.88 1.24
N THR A 39 6.13 9.04 0.09
CA THR A 39 7.59 8.81 0.00
C THR A 39 8.38 9.78 0.89
N ALA A 40 8.02 11.07 0.92
CA ALA A 40 8.68 12.05 1.76
C ALA A 40 8.47 11.77 3.26
N LYS A 41 7.27 11.33 3.65
CA LYS A 41 7.00 10.85 5.03
C LYS A 41 7.79 9.59 5.38
N MET A 42 8.07 8.73 4.39
CA MET A 42 8.87 7.51 4.56
C MET A 42 10.37 7.79 4.66
N GLU A 43 10.92 8.73 3.87
CA GLU A 43 12.34 9.10 3.94
C GLU A 43 12.75 9.64 5.33
N ILE A 44 11.83 10.32 6.02
CA ILE A 44 12.06 10.89 7.36
C ILE A 44 11.99 9.80 8.45
N ARG A 45 11.38 8.64 8.19
CA ARG A 45 11.26 7.52 9.13
C ARG A 45 12.01 6.31 8.57
N SER A 46 13.33 6.26 8.81
CA SER A 46 14.19 5.07 8.65
C SER A 46 13.63 4.04 7.67
N ILE A 47 13.93 4.26 6.39
CA ILE A 47 13.45 3.58 5.15
C ILE A 47 13.41 2.04 5.23
N ASP A 48 14.08 1.46 6.23
CA ASP A 48 14.19 0.03 6.41
C ASP A 48 13.16 -0.56 7.38
N TYR A 49 12.25 0.20 8.00
CA TYR A 49 11.29 -0.35 8.97
C TYR A 49 9.86 -0.42 8.45
N PHE A 50 9.28 -1.64 8.45
CA PHE A 50 7.92 -1.88 7.98
C PHE A 50 7.14 -2.74 8.96
N THR A 51 5.80 -2.63 8.93
CA THR A 51 4.92 -3.61 9.58
C THR A 51 4.86 -4.89 8.74
N ILE A 52 4.50 -6.02 9.35
CA ILE A 52 4.31 -7.30 8.64
C ILE A 52 3.31 -7.14 7.49
N ALA A 53 2.17 -6.48 7.75
CA ALA A 53 1.15 -6.24 6.76
C ALA A 53 1.61 -5.30 5.63
N GLY A 54 2.34 -4.24 5.97
CA GLY A 54 2.92 -3.30 4.99
C GLY A 54 3.90 -3.99 4.06
N TYR A 55 4.83 -4.78 4.62
CA TYR A 55 5.81 -5.53 3.83
C TYR A 55 5.16 -6.61 2.96
N ALA A 56 4.17 -7.34 3.48
CA ALA A 56 3.43 -8.33 2.70
C ALA A 56 2.69 -7.68 1.53
N SER A 57 2.07 -6.51 1.75
CA SER A 57 1.34 -5.77 0.72
C SER A 57 2.25 -5.34 -0.43
N ILE A 58 3.45 -4.82 -0.12
CA ILE A 58 4.44 -4.40 -1.14
C ILE A 58 4.94 -5.60 -1.95
N ARG A 59 5.06 -6.80 -1.34
CA ARG A 59 5.43 -8.05 -2.04
C ARG A 59 4.24 -8.74 -2.72
N GLY A 60 3.02 -8.19 -2.65
CA GLY A 60 1.82 -8.81 -3.21
C GLY A 60 1.40 -10.11 -2.50
N ILE A 61 1.87 -10.33 -1.27
CA ILE A 61 1.57 -11.53 -0.47
C ILE A 61 0.30 -11.27 0.34
N LYS A 62 -0.73 -12.08 0.12
CA LYS A 62 -1.90 -12.09 0.99
C LYS A 62 -1.56 -12.83 2.28
N VAL A 63 -1.72 -12.16 3.40
CA VAL A 63 -1.57 -12.73 4.75
C VAL A 63 -2.89 -12.60 5.49
N ASP A 64 -3.35 -13.69 6.09
CA ASP A 64 -4.47 -13.66 7.02
C ASP A 64 -4.02 -13.19 8.41
N ILE A 65 -4.97 -12.88 9.28
CA ILE A 65 -4.69 -12.37 10.64
C ILE A 65 -3.86 -13.37 11.47
N SER A 66 -4.11 -14.68 11.32
CA SER A 66 -3.37 -15.72 12.04
C SER A 66 -1.91 -15.80 11.58
N GLN A 67 -1.69 -15.70 10.27
CA GLN A 67 -0.36 -15.64 9.66
C GLN A 67 0.38 -14.39 10.10
N VAL A 68 -0.28 -13.23 10.14
CA VAL A 68 0.33 -11.99 10.63
C VAL A 68 0.85 -12.17 12.06
N ASN A 69 0.02 -12.67 12.98
CA ASN A 69 0.43 -12.89 14.37
C ASN A 69 1.62 -13.86 14.49
N ARG A 70 1.63 -14.94 13.70
CA ARG A 70 2.75 -15.89 13.68
C ARG A 70 4.03 -15.26 13.15
N LEU A 71 3.93 -14.45 12.10
CA LEU A 71 5.08 -13.76 11.50
C LEU A 71 5.61 -12.66 12.44
N GLU A 72 4.74 -11.95 13.16
CA GLU A 72 5.14 -10.98 14.18
C GLU A 72 5.93 -11.63 15.32
N GLN A 73 5.48 -12.77 15.84
CA GLN A 73 6.23 -13.48 16.88
C GLN A 73 7.61 -13.94 16.38
N LYS A 74 7.69 -14.40 15.12
CA LYS A 74 8.96 -14.80 14.51
C LYS A 74 9.88 -13.59 14.29
N ALA A 75 9.35 -12.48 13.79
CA ALA A 75 10.10 -11.25 13.58
C ALA A 75 10.62 -10.68 14.90
N MET A 76 9.81 -10.71 15.96
CA MET A 76 10.21 -10.23 17.28
C MET A 76 11.36 -11.06 17.86
N ARG A 77 11.31 -12.39 17.71
CA ARG A 77 12.43 -13.27 18.13
C ARG A 77 13.70 -12.98 17.33
N LEU A 78 13.61 -12.93 16.00
CA LEU A 78 14.77 -12.64 15.16
C LEU A 78 15.37 -11.25 15.42
N SER A 79 14.53 -10.23 15.65
CA SER A 79 15.00 -8.90 16.07
C SER A 79 15.76 -8.94 17.38
N GLN A 80 15.29 -9.72 18.37
CA GLN A 80 15.97 -9.89 19.65
C GLN A 80 17.30 -10.65 19.49
N ASP A 81 17.30 -11.74 18.72
CA ASP A 81 18.47 -12.58 18.49
C ASP A 81 19.59 -11.82 17.77
N TYR A 82 19.25 -10.96 16.81
CA TYR A 82 20.21 -10.12 16.09
C TYR A 82 20.50 -8.76 16.75
N GLY A 83 19.86 -8.45 17.88
CA GLY A 83 20.04 -7.16 18.56
C GLY A 83 19.55 -5.95 17.75
N ILE A 84 18.60 -6.16 16.84
CA ILE A 84 18.02 -5.10 15.98
C ILE A 84 16.78 -4.54 16.68
N ALA A 85 16.81 -3.23 16.96
CA ALA A 85 15.70 -2.53 17.60
C ALA A 85 14.42 -2.63 16.76
N THR A 86 13.28 -2.80 17.41
CA THR A 86 11.97 -2.74 16.75
C THR A 86 11.36 -1.36 16.94
N GLY A 87 10.63 -0.88 15.95
CA GLY A 87 9.85 0.36 16.05
C GLY A 87 8.37 0.07 16.35
N LYS A 88 7.60 1.14 16.48
CA LYS A 88 6.16 1.09 16.67
C LYS A 88 5.50 2.20 15.88
N VAL A 89 4.41 1.88 15.19
CA VAL A 89 3.57 2.84 14.49
C VAL A 89 2.15 2.72 15.04
N THR A 90 1.52 3.87 15.28
CA THR A 90 0.14 3.93 15.75
C THR A 90 -0.73 4.43 14.61
N ASP A 91 -1.77 3.67 14.30
CA ASP A 91 -2.85 4.04 13.40
C ASP A 91 -4.11 4.38 14.23
N PRO A 92 -4.74 5.55 14.03
CA PRO A 92 -5.92 5.94 14.78
C PRO A 92 -7.14 5.02 14.62
N GLU A 93 -7.26 4.31 13.50
CA GLU A 93 -8.41 3.43 13.20
C GLU A 93 -8.11 1.98 13.55
N LEU A 94 -6.86 1.54 13.34
CA LEU A 94 -6.46 0.14 13.41
C LEU A 94 -5.60 -0.20 14.63
N GLY A 95 -5.11 0.81 15.36
CA GLY A 95 -4.36 0.66 16.59
C GLY A 95 -2.85 0.60 16.40
N ASP A 96 -2.18 -0.04 17.35
CA ASP A 96 -0.73 -0.05 17.47
C ASP A 96 -0.10 -1.25 16.74
N PHE A 97 0.87 -0.99 15.87
CA PHE A 97 1.61 -2.01 15.12
C PHE A 97 3.10 -1.92 15.38
N ASN A 98 3.74 -3.09 15.48
CA ASN A 98 5.19 -3.16 15.53
C ASN A 98 5.78 -3.01 14.14
N THR A 99 6.94 -2.36 14.05
CA THR A 99 7.73 -2.27 12.84
C THR A 99 9.07 -2.97 13.03
N TYR A 100 9.50 -3.68 11.98
CA TYR A 100 10.71 -4.48 11.97
C TYR A 100 11.59 -4.05 10.81
N HIS A 101 12.90 -4.21 10.99
CA HIS A 101 13.87 -3.88 9.94
C HIS A 101 13.71 -4.81 8.73
N LEU A 102 14.00 -4.30 7.53
CA LEU A 102 13.82 -4.96 6.26
C LEU A 102 14.53 -6.32 6.22
N TYR A 103 15.75 -6.37 6.75
CA TYR A 103 16.52 -7.61 6.92
C TYR A 103 15.75 -8.70 7.67
N ILE A 104 15.14 -8.36 8.81
CA ILE A 104 14.33 -9.27 9.62
C ILE A 104 13.11 -9.74 8.83
N LEU A 105 12.44 -8.82 8.14
CA LEU A 105 11.25 -9.11 7.35
C LEU A 105 11.54 -10.04 6.17
N CYS A 106 12.64 -9.82 5.46
CA CYS A 106 13.10 -10.73 4.40
C CYS A 106 13.27 -12.14 4.97
N GLU A 107 14.01 -12.29 6.07
CA GLU A 107 14.27 -13.60 6.66
C GLU A 107 12.98 -14.29 7.15
N VAL A 108 12.08 -13.55 7.79
CA VAL A 108 10.79 -14.04 8.29
C VAL A 108 9.93 -14.61 7.16
N PHE A 109 9.85 -13.90 6.03
CA PHE A 109 9.03 -14.26 4.89
C PHE A 109 9.68 -15.30 3.96
N ASP A 110 11.00 -15.32 3.86
CA ASP A 110 11.72 -16.25 2.98
C ASP A 110 11.91 -17.63 3.63
N SER A 111 11.89 -17.74 4.97
CA SER A 111 11.86 -19.04 5.66
C SER A 111 10.42 -19.57 5.85
N ARG A 112 9.63 -19.52 4.77
CA ARG A 112 8.31 -20.15 4.62
C ARG A 112 8.42 -21.57 4.08
#